data_AF-A0A962MLV0-F1
#
_entry.id   AF-A0A962MLV0-F1
#
_cell.length_a   1.000
_cell.length_b   1.000
_cell.length_c   1.000
_cell.angle_alpha   90.00
_cell.angle_beta   90.00
_cell.angle_gamma   90.00
#
_symmetry.space_group_name_H-M   'P 1'
#
loop_
_entity.id
_entity.type
_entity.pdbx_description
1 polymer ?
#
loop_
_entity_poly.entity_id
_entity_poly.type
_entity_poly.pdbx_seq_one_letter_code
_entity_poly.pdbx_strand_id
1 'polypeptide(L)'
;ADYNGYQQEGFGPMHMTVKNGVRWSTANAYLKPARQRPNLQVQTRVLISRVLLEGRRAVGVEYQQGGQTVQVRAEREVLLAAGSIGSPMLLQLSGIGPAAVLEDAGVPVVHDLPGVGANLQDHLEVYFQYRCTQPISLNSKLGPLSKALIGARWILFKNGLGATNHFESCAFIRSRAGRQWPDIQYHFLPGAMRYDG
;
A
#
# COMPACT_ATOMS: atom_id res chain seq x y z
N ALA A 1 16.02 19.33 -7.01
CA ALA A 1 15.87 18.65 -5.71
C ALA A 1 15.68 17.17 -5.95
N ASP A 2 16.23 16.31 -5.11
CA ASP A 2 15.90 14.88 -5.12
C ASP A 2 14.93 14.62 -3.96
N TYR A 3 13.68 14.35 -4.29
CA TYR A 3 12.63 14.17 -3.29
C TYR A 3 12.82 12.92 -2.41
N ASN A 4 13.71 11.99 -2.80
CA ASN A 4 14.14 10.85 -1.98
C ASN A 4 15.54 11.06 -1.36
N GLY A 5 16.18 12.19 -1.63
CA GLY A 5 17.54 12.49 -1.21
C GLY A 5 17.60 13.35 0.06
N TYR A 6 18.75 13.97 0.29
CA TYR A 6 19.00 14.81 1.47
C TYR A 6 18.03 16.01 1.59
N GLN A 7 17.66 16.62 0.45
CA GLN A 7 16.75 17.76 0.41
C GLN A 7 15.52 17.44 -0.44
N GLN A 8 14.40 17.20 0.25
CA GLN A 8 13.13 16.85 -0.36
C GLN A 8 12.44 18.02 -1.07
N GLU A 9 12.59 19.24 -0.53
CA GLU A 9 11.89 20.42 -1.04
C GLU A 9 12.32 20.79 -2.46
N GLY A 10 11.34 21.03 -3.33
CA GLY A 10 11.54 21.48 -4.69
C GLY A 10 10.70 20.68 -5.69
N PHE A 11 11.02 20.85 -6.97
CA PHE A 11 10.34 20.21 -8.10
C PHE A 11 11.26 19.17 -8.74
N GLY A 12 10.69 18.08 -9.24
CA GLY A 12 11.45 17.04 -9.92
C GLY A 12 10.58 16.00 -10.63
N PRO A 13 11.20 15.13 -11.46
CA PRO A 13 10.51 13.97 -12.01
C PRO A 13 10.05 13.06 -10.88
N MET A 14 8.90 12.40 -11.04
CA MET A 14 8.45 11.40 -10.07
C MET A 14 8.98 10.03 -10.50
N HIS A 15 9.87 9.44 -9.69
CA HIS A 15 10.31 8.08 -9.92
C HIS A 15 9.18 7.09 -9.62
N MET A 16 9.15 6.02 -10.41
CA MET A 16 8.17 4.96 -10.31
C MET A 16 8.84 3.63 -10.04
N THR A 17 8.18 2.78 -9.25
CA THR A 17 8.67 1.43 -8.94
C THR A 17 8.37 0.46 -10.10
N VAL A 18 9.12 0.61 -11.18
CA VAL A 18 9.00 -0.16 -12.43
C VAL A 18 10.38 -0.69 -12.84
N LYS A 19 10.44 -1.97 -13.21
CA LYS A 19 11.66 -2.61 -13.72
C LYS A 19 11.35 -3.24 -15.08
N ASN A 20 12.12 -2.87 -16.11
CA ASN A 20 11.94 -3.35 -17.49
C ASN A 20 10.48 -3.20 -17.98
N GLY A 21 9.85 -2.07 -17.66
CA GLY A 21 8.48 -1.76 -18.04
C GLY A 21 7.38 -2.54 -17.30
N VAL A 22 7.72 -3.29 -16.26
CA VAL A 22 6.77 -4.07 -15.45
C VAL A 22 6.76 -3.54 -14.01
N ARG A 23 5.57 -3.45 -13.40
CA ARG A 23 5.42 -3.11 -11.98
C ARG A 23 6.33 -3.96 -11.11
N TRP A 24 7.16 -3.30 -10.30
CA TRP A 24 8.16 -3.95 -9.48
C TRP A 24 7.76 -3.96 -8.00
N SER A 25 6.73 -4.74 -7.67
CA SER A 25 6.22 -4.86 -6.29
C SER A 25 7.21 -5.55 -5.35
N THR A 26 7.00 -5.42 -4.04
CA THR A 26 7.76 -6.16 -3.01
C THR A 26 7.69 -7.67 -3.22
N ALA A 27 6.54 -8.19 -3.67
CA ALA A 27 6.39 -9.60 -4.02
C ALA A 27 7.29 -10.03 -5.19
N ASN A 28 7.42 -9.19 -6.23
CA ASN A 28 8.31 -9.48 -7.37
C ASN A 28 9.79 -9.30 -7.00
N ALA A 29 10.11 -8.24 -6.26
CA ALA A 29 11.47 -7.86 -5.92
C ALA A 29 12.12 -8.77 -4.87
N TYR A 30 11.37 -9.16 -3.84
CA TYR A 30 11.92 -9.85 -2.67
C TYR A 30 11.35 -11.26 -2.49
N LEU A 31 10.02 -11.42 -2.55
CA LEU A 31 9.41 -12.71 -2.25
C LEU A 31 9.66 -13.73 -3.36
N LYS A 32 9.40 -13.39 -4.63
CA LYS A 32 9.56 -14.28 -5.78
C LYS A 32 10.96 -14.93 -5.86
N PRO A 33 12.09 -14.21 -5.72
CA PRO A 33 13.40 -14.85 -5.69
C PRO A 33 13.64 -15.67 -4.41
N ALA A 34 13.11 -15.25 -3.26
CA ALA A 34 13.28 -15.98 -2.00
C ALA A 34 12.44 -17.27 -1.90
N ARG A 35 11.37 -17.42 -2.70
CA ARG A 35 10.44 -18.57 -2.67
C ARG A 35 11.09 -19.94 -2.90
N GLN A 36 12.28 -19.98 -3.50
CA GLN A 36 13.00 -21.25 -3.74
C GLN A 36 13.76 -21.73 -2.50
N ARG A 37 13.86 -20.92 -1.45
CA ARG A 37 14.59 -21.29 -0.23
C ARG A 37 13.81 -22.37 0.54
N PRO A 38 14.45 -23.46 0.99
CA PRO A 38 13.77 -24.58 1.64
C PRO A 38 13.19 -24.20 3.01
N ASN A 39 13.65 -23.11 3.62
CA ASN A 39 13.20 -22.62 4.93
C ASN A 39 12.10 -21.56 4.84
N LEU A 40 11.48 -21.34 3.67
CA LEU A 40 10.39 -20.39 3.48
C LEU A 40 9.15 -21.07 2.92
N GLN A 41 8.06 -21.07 3.68
CA GLN A 41 6.75 -21.47 3.19
C GLN A 41 5.88 -20.23 2.95
N VAL A 42 5.26 -20.15 1.77
CA VAL A 42 4.31 -19.08 1.42
C VAL A 42 2.94 -19.70 1.20
N GLN A 43 1.99 -19.37 2.07
CA GLN A 43 0.59 -19.73 1.89
C GLN A 43 -0.17 -18.53 1.31
N THR A 44 -1.09 -18.81 0.37
CA THR A 44 -1.93 -17.77 -0.26
C THR A 44 -3.40 -18.16 -0.14
N ARG A 45 -4.30 -17.19 -0.33
CA ARG A 45 -5.75 -17.39 -0.13
C ARG A 45 -6.06 -17.88 1.30
N VAL A 46 -5.35 -17.29 2.26
CA VAL A 46 -5.48 -17.55 3.69
C VAL A 46 -5.94 -16.25 4.34
N LEU A 47 -7.02 -16.32 5.11
CA LEU A 47 -7.52 -15.19 5.89
C LEU A 47 -7.22 -15.44 7.37
N ILE A 48 -6.26 -14.71 7.93
CA ILE A 48 -5.96 -14.78 9.37
C ILE A 48 -7.17 -14.26 10.15
N SER A 49 -7.61 -15.01 11.15
CA SER A 49 -8.74 -14.64 12.01
C SER A 49 -8.26 -14.01 13.32
N ARG A 50 -7.20 -14.57 13.92
CA ARG A 50 -6.58 -14.03 15.16
C ARG A 50 -5.18 -14.60 15.40
N VAL A 51 -4.46 -13.96 16.31
CA VAL A 51 -3.24 -14.47 16.95
C VAL A 51 -3.63 -15.36 18.12
N LEU A 52 -2.97 -16.51 18.25
CA LEU A 52 -3.14 -17.41 19.38
C LEU A 52 -2.22 -16.98 20.52
N LEU A 53 -2.75 -16.89 21.73
CA LEU A 53 -2.05 -16.40 22.93
C LEU A 53 -2.06 -17.46 24.05
N GLU A 54 -0.93 -17.59 24.74
CA GLU A 54 -0.79 -18.27 26.03
C GLU A 54 -0.36 -17.23 27.07
N GLY A 55 -1.33 -16.76 27.87
CA GLY A 55 -1.13 -15.56 28.69
C GLY A 55 -0.79 -14.36 27.81
N ARG A 56 0.43 -13.82 27.99
CA ARG A 56 0.94 -12.69 27.18
C ARG A 56 1.85 -13.10 26.03
N ARG A 57 2.05 -14.39 25.79
CA ARG A 57 2.94 -14.89 24.73
C ARG A 57 2.12 -15.23 23.48
N ALA A 58 2.50 -14.66 22.34
CA ALA A 58 2.02 -15.11 21.04
C ALA A 58 2.64 -16.45 20.68
N VAL A 59 1.80 -17.43 20.35
CA VAL A 59 2.19 -18.83 20.14
C VAL A 59 1.75 -19.38 18.79
N GLY A 60 1.11 -18.56 17.95
CA GLY A 60 0.65 -18.98 16.64
C GLY A 60 -0.43 -18.07 16.06
N VAL A 61 -1.05 -18.54 14.99
CA VAL A 61 -2.19 -17.88 14.33
C VAL A 61 -3.26 -18.89 13.99
N GLU A 62 -4.50 -18.42 13.98
CA GLU A 62 -5.66 -19.13 13.45
C GLU A 62 -6.07 -18.46 12.14
N TYR A 63 -6.39 -19.26 11.13
CA TYR A 63 -6.80 -18.76 9.83
C TYR A 63 -7.86 -19.63 9.17
N GLN A 64 -8.56 -19.04 8.20
CA GLN A 64 -9.46 -19.75 7.32
C GLN A 64 -8.84 -19.98 5.94
N GLN A 65 -8.98 -21.20 5.43
CA GLN A 65 -8.58 -21.57 4.07
C GLN A 65 -9.51 -22.65 3.55
N GLY A 66 -10.15 -22.40 2.39
CA GLY A 66 -11.07 -23.37 1.79
C GLY A 66 -12.27 -23.76 2.67
N GLY A 67 -12.75 -22.83 3.51
CA GLY A 67 -13.86 -23.08 4.44
C GLY A 67 -13.46 -23.83 5.73
N GLN A 68 -12.19 -24.18 5.89
CA GLN A 68 -11.67 -24.82 7.09
C GLN A 68 -10.96 -23.82 7.98
N THR A 69 -11.13 -23.97 9.29
CA THR A 69 -10.34 -23.24 10.29
C THR A 69 -9.11 -24.06 10.65
N VAL A 70 -7.94 -23.46 10.52
CA VAL A 70 -6.63 -24.09 10.76
C VAL A 70 -5.85 -23.25 11.75
N GLN A 71 -5.15 -23.91 12.67
CA GLN A 71 -4.23 -23.26 13.60
C GLN A 71 -2.80 -23.69 13.31
N VAL A 72 -1.87 -22.73 13.33
CA VAL A 72 -0.44 -22.99 13.15
C VAL A 72 0.33 -22.34 14.28
N ARG A 73 1.28 -23.09 14.84
CA ARG A 73 2.07 -22.69 16.01
C ARG A 73 3.37 -22.04 15.57
N ALA A 74 3.81 -21.04 16.32
CA ALA A 74 5.09 -20.38 16.15
C ALA A 74 6.00 -20.69 17.34
N GLU A 75 7.20 -21.18 17.07
CA GLU A 75 8.18 -21.50 18.13
C GLU A 75 8.77 -20.24 18.76
N ARG A 76 8.97 -19.19 17.96
CA ARG A 76 9.64 -17.96 18.39
C ARG A 76 8.69 -16.78 18.47
N GLU A 77 8.21 -16.32 17.31
CA GLU A 77 7.53 -15.03 17.16
C GLU A 77 6.41 -15.09 16.12
N VAL A 78 5.43 -14.19 16.28
CA VAL A 78 4.40 -13.89 15.28
C VAL A 78 4.56 -12.42 14.91
N LEU A 79 4.75 -12.14 13.61
CA LEU A 79 4.93 -10.78 13.08
C LEU A 79 3.68 -10.37 12.28
N LEU A 80 3.02 -9.29 12.70
CA LEU A 80 1.88 -8.74 11.96
C LEU A 80 2.35 -7.74 10.90
N ALA A 81 2.10 -8.07 9.64
CA ALA A 81 2.38 -7.22 8.49
C ALA A 81 1.11 -6.99 7.64
N ALA A 82 -0.05 -6.84 8.30
CA ALA A 82 -1.36 -6.71 7.67
C ALA A 82 -1.77 -5.25 7.36
N GLY A 83 -0.81 -4.32 7.37
CA GLY A 83 -1.02 -2.89 7.10
C GLY A 83 -1.65 -2.13 8.28
N SER A 84 -1.81 -0.81 8.11
CA SER A 84 -2.33 0.11 9.14
C SER A 84 -3.78 -0.17 9.54
N ILE A 85 -4.54 -0.88 8.69
CA ILE A 85 -5.93 -1.27 8.95
C ILE A 85 -6.00 -2.70 9.49
N GLY A 86 -5.37 -3.66 8.81
CA GLY A 86 -5.48 -5.07 9.15
C GLY A 86 -4.74 -5.46 10.42
N SER A 87 -3.58 -4.87 10.70
CA SER A 87 -2.80 -5.19 11.91
C SER A 87 -3.53 -4.83 13.22
N PRO A 88 -4.06 -3.61 13.43
CA PRO A 88 -4.81 -3.31 14.65
C PRO A 88 -6.11 -4.11 14.74
N MET A 89 -6.78 -4.38 13.62
CA MET A 89 -7.96 -5.25 13.60
C MET A 89 -7.63 -6.66 14.10
N LEU A 90 -6.54 -7.27 13.61
CA LEU A 90 -6.11 -8.59 14.06
C LEU A 90 -5.70 -8.60 15.54
N LEU A 91 -5.04 -7.56 16.03
CA LEU A 91 -4.74 -7.42 17.46
C LEU A 91 -6.03 -7.38 18.28
N GLN A 92 -7.00 -6.56 17.89
CA GLN A 92 -8.28 -6.45 18.57
C GLN A 92 -9.05 -7.77 18.56
N LEU A 93 -9.14 -8.46 17.41
CA LEU A 93 -9.73 -9.81 17.31
C LEU A 93 -9.00 -10.87 18.16
N SER A 94 -7.76 -10.59 18.55
CA SER A 94 -6.97 -11.44 19.44
C SER A 94 -7.09 -11.05 20.93
N GLY A 95 -7.95 -10.08 21.26
CA GLY A 95 -8.13 -9.57 22.61
C GLY A 95 -7.06 -8.56 23.05
N ILE A 96 -6.34 -7.94 22.12
CA ILE A 96 -5.32 -6.91 22.38
C ILE A 96 -5.80 -5.58 21.80
N GLY A 97 -6.20 -4.65 22.67
CA GLY A 97 -6.73 -3.35 22.24
C GLY A 97 -7.47 -2.63 23.36
N PRO A 98 -8.15 -1.51 23.06
CA PRO A 98 -8.90 -0.76 24.08
C PRO A 98 -10.00 -1.62 24.68
N ALA A 99 -9.99 -1.85 26.00
CA ALA A 99 -10.91 -2.76 26.68
C ALA A 99 -12.39 -2.53 26.31
N ALA A 100 -12.85 -1.27 26.34
CA ALA A 100 -14.24 -0.93 26.02
C ALA A 100 -14.64 -1.29 24.57
N VAL A 101 -13.72 -1.14 23.61
CA VAL A 101 -13.97 -1.51 22.20
C VAL A 101 -14.06 -3.03 22.05
N LEU A 102 -13.21 -3.77 22.77
CA LEU A 102 -13.22 -5.23 22.74
C LEU A 102 -14.49 -5.78 23.38
N GLU A 103 -14.88 -5.24 24.54
CA GLU A 103 -16.09 -5.64 25.26
C GLU A 103 -17.35 -5.39 24.44
N ASP A 104 -17.48 -4.22 23.80
CA ASP A 104 -18.60 -3.89 22.91
C ASP A 104 -18.68 -4.84 21.70
N ALA A 105 -17.53 -5.27 21.18
CA ALA A 105 -17.43 -6.24 20.09
C ALA A 105 -17.59 -7.72 20.56
N GLY A 106 -17.78 -7.97 21.85
CA GLY A 106 -17.88 -9.33 22.41
C GLY A 106 -16.57 -10.12 22.38
N VAL A 107 -15.42 -9.44 22.29
CA VAL A 107 -14.09 -10.04 22.29
C VAL A 107 -13.50 -10.03 23.71
N PRO A 108 -13.07 -11.18 24.26
CA PRO A 108 -12.42 -11.22 25.56
C PRO A 108 -11.16 -10.36 25.63
N VAL A 109 -11.05 -9.51 26.65
CA VAL A 109 -9.87 -8.66 26.87
C VAL A 109 -8.72 -9.50 27.43
N VAL A 110 -7.67 -9.68 26.64
CA VAL A 110 -6.42 -10.33 27.07
C VAL A 110 -5.39 -9.29 27.51
N HIS A 111 -5.32 -8.18 26.78
CA HIS A 111 -4.44 -7.06 27.11
C HIS A 111 -5.09 -5.74 26.70
N ASP A 112 -5.45 -4.93 27.70
CA ASP A 112 -5.92 -3.57 27.47
C ASP A 112 -4.77 -2.70 26.96
N LEU A 113 -4.87 -2.26 25.71
CA LEU A 113 -3.88 -1.45 25.02
C LEU A 113 -4.59 -0.39 24.17
N PRO A 114 -4.90 0.79 24.74
CA PRO A 114 -5.78 1.78 24.11
C PRO A 114 -5.21 2.42 22.84
N GLY A 115 -3.91 2.29 22.58
CA GLY A 115 -3.28 2.77 21.35
C GLY A 115 -3.59 1.93 20.11
N VAL A 116 -4.08 0.68 20.26
CA VAL A 116 -4.36 -0.19 19.11
C VAL A 116 -5.55 0.33 18.32
N GLY A 117 -5.30 0.72 17.07
CA GLY A 117 -6.30 1.30 16.17
C GLY A 117 -6.44 2.82 16.28
N ALA A 118 -5.73 3.46 17.21
CA ALA A 118 -5.65 4.91 17.32
C ALA A 118 -4.58 5.51 16.39
N ASN A 119 -4.58 6.84 16.26
CA ASN A 119 -3.57 7.59 15.52
C ASN A 119 -3.41 7.15 14.05
N LEU A 120 -4.51 6.78 13.39
CA LEU A 120 -4.51 6.57 11.95
C LEU A 120 -4.20 7.89 11.25
N GLN A 121 -3.22 7.86 10.36
CA GLN A 121 -2.82 9.01 9.55
C GLN A 121 -2.85 8.59 8.09
N ASP A 122 -3.30 9.52 7.25
CA ASP A 122 -3.27 9.41 5.81
C ASP A 122 -3.01 10.80 5.21
N HIS A 123 -2.66 10.84 3.94
CA HIS A 123 -2.48 12.10 3.21
C HIS A 123 -3.77 12.46 2.48
N LEU A 124 -4.32 13.64 2.79
CA LEU A 124 -5.47 14.17 2.06
C LEU A 124 -5.01 14.70 0.69
N GLU A 125 -5.65 14.25 -0.38
CA GLU A 125 -5.38 14.69 -1.74
C GLU A 125 -6.54 15.55 -2.29
N VAL A 126 -6.20 16.64 -2.98
CA VAL A 126 -7.16 17.51 -3.66
C VAL A 126 -6.73 17.69 -5.11
N TYR A 127 -7.67 17.48 -6.04
CA TYR A 127 -7.40 17.58 -7.47
C TYR A 127 -7.70 18.97 -8.03
N PHE A 128 -6.71 19.57 -8.67
CA PHE A 128 -6.88 20.76 -9.50
C PHE A 128 -6.78 20.35 -10.97
N GLN A 129 -7.89 20.41 -11.69
CA GLN A 129 -7.96 19.96 -13.08
C GLN A 129 -8.15 21.14 -14.02
N TYR A 130 -7.29 21.23 -15.03
CA TYR A 130 -7.30 22.32 -16.01
C TYR A 130 -7.43 21.77 -17.43
N ARG A 131 -8.13 22.51 -18.29
CA ARG A 131 -8.21 22.17 -19.72
C ARG A 131 -6.88 22.48 -20.39
N CYS A 132 -6.28 21.48 -21.03
CA CYS A 132 -5.12 21.71 -21.89
C CYS A 132 -5.56 22.35 -23.21
N THR A 133 -4.95 23.48 -23.58
CA THR A 133 -5.21 24.17 -24.86
C THR A 133 -4.59 23.46 -26.06
N GLN A 134 -3.65 22.55 -25.81
CA GLN A 134 -2.96 21.75 -26.82
C GLN A 134 -3.38 20.27 -26.74
N PRO A 135 -3.34 19.51 -27.85
CA PRO A 135 -3.75 18.11 -27.89
C PRO A 135 -2.67 17.15 -27.35
N ILE A 136 -1.99 17.54 -26.26
CA ILE A 136 -0.84 16.80 -25.68
C ILE A 136 -1.22 15.94 -24.47
N SER A 137 -2.44 16.05 -23.98
CA SER A 137 -2.92 15.24 -22.84
C SER A 137 -3.24 13.79 -23.23
N LEU A 138 -3.25 12.93 -22.22
CA LEU A 138 -3.65 11.52 -22.32
C LEU A 138 -5.12 11.33 -22.70
N ASN A 139 -5.95 12.37 -22.65
CA ASN A 139 -7.36 12.29 -23.06
C ASN A 139 -7.51 11.80 -24.51
N SER A 140 -6.56 12.14 -25.39
CA SER A 140 -6.52 11.68 -26.78
C SER A 140 -6.31 10.16 -26.93
N LYS A 141 -5.90 9.47 -25.85
CA LYS A 141 -5.56 8.03 -25.83
C LYS A 141 -6.62 7.16 -25.16
N LEU A 142 -7.76 7.73 -24.75
CA LEU A 142 -8.80 7.00 -24.02
C LEU A 142 -9.66 6.06 -24.90
N GLY A 143 -9.62 6.23 -26.23
CA GLY A 143 -10.38 5.41 -27.17
C GLY A 143 -9.90 3.95 -27.24
N PRO A 144 -10.79 3.01 -27.60
CA PRO A 144 -10.49 1.56 -27.57
C PRO A 144 -9.33 1.16 -28.48
N LEU A 145 -9.23 1.73 -29.69
CA LEU A 145 -8.12 1.46 -30.60
C LEU A 145 -6.77 1.93 -30.02
N SER A 146 -6.72 3.12 -29.41
CA SER A 146 -5.51 3.63 -28.76
C SER A 146 -5.10 2.72 -27.59
N LYS A 147 -6.05 2.30 -26.75
CA LYS A 147 -5.81 1.36 -25.65
C LYS A 147 -5.29 0.02 -26.15
N ALA A 148 -5.87 -0.52 -27.23
CA ALA A 148 -5.42 -1.77 -27.84
C ALA A 148 -3.98 -1.67 -28.35
N LEU A 149 -3.64 -0.58 -29.05
CA LEU A 149 -2.28 -0.34 -29.54
C LEU A 149 -1.27 -0.14 -28.40
N ILE A 150 -1.63 0.59 -27.34
CA ILE A 150 -0.81 0.75 -26.13
C ILE A 150 -0.56 -0.61 -25.46
N GLY A 151 -1.62 -1.41 -25.31
CA GLY A 151 -1.55 -2.76 -24.75
C GLY A 151 -0.65 -3.68 -25.59
N ALA A 152 -0.86 -3.71 -26.91
CA ALA A 152 -0.03 -4.49 -27.83
C ALA A 152 1.44 -4.08 -27.76
N ARG A 153 1.74 -2.78 -27.76
CA ARG A 153 3.11 -2.27 -27.60
C ARG A 153 3.73 -2.70 -26.27
N TRP A 154 2.99 -2.62 -25.17
CA TRP A 154 3.49 -3.04 -23.86
C TRP A 154 3.68 -4.56 -23.77
N ILE A 155 2.81 -5.35 -24.40
CA ILE A 155 2.96 -6.81 -24.45
C ILE A 155 4.26 -7.18 -25.20
N LEU A 156 4.47 -6.59 -26.37
CA LEU A 156 5.59 -6.92 -27.26
C LEU A 156 6.93 -6.33 -26.78
N PHE A 157 6.93 -5.09 -26.29
CA PHE A 157 8.16 -4.33 -26.06
C PHE A 157 8.34 -3.83 -24.62
N LYS A 158 7.33 -4.00 -23.75
CA LYS A 158 7.35 -3.54 -22.36
C LYS A 158 7.72 -2.05 -22.22
N ASN A 159 7.23 -1.21 -23.12
CA ASN A 159 7.52 0.22 -23.11
C ASN A 159 6.31 1.05 -23.57
N GLY A 160 6.48 2.38 -23.55
CA GLY A 160 5.44 3.33 -23.91
C GLY A 160 4.43 3.56 -22.79
N LEU A 161 3.24 4.06 -23.14
CA LEU A 161 2.23 4.51 -22.18
C LEU A 161 1.71 3.40 -21.24
N GLY A 162 1.84 2.13 -21.63
CA GLY A 162 1.46 1.00 -20.76
C GLY A 162 2.50 0.69 -19.66
N ALA A 163 3.67 1.32 -19.69
CA ALA A 163 4.78 1.08 -18.75
C ALA A 163 4.93 2.17 -17.68
N THR A 164 4.04 3.16 -17.62
CA THR A 164 4.06 4.29 -16.67
C THR A 164 2.77 4.33 -15.84
N ASN A 165 2.82 4.94 -14.66
CA ASN A 165 1.64 5.27 -13.84
C ASN A 165 1.11 6.69 -14.13
N HIS A 166 1.76 7.44 -15.03
CA HIS A 166 1.42 8.82 -15.43
C HIS A 166 1.58 9.89 -14.36
N PHE A 167 2.24 9.58 -13.24
CA PHE A 167 2.76 10.59 -12.32
C PHE A 167 4.12 11.02 -12.87
N GLU A 168 4.14 12.08 -13.67
CA GLU A 168 5.34 12.44 -14.45
C GLU A 168 6.29 13.33 -13.64
N SER A 169 5.75 14.24 -12.84
CA SER A 169 6.51 15.11 -11.96
C SER A 169 5.82 15.33 -10.63
N CYS A 170 6.62 15.70 -9.64
CA CYS A 170 6.16 16.02 -8.30
C CYS A 170 6.83 17.28 -7.77
N ALA A 171 6.25 17.81 -6.70
CA ALA A 171 6.92 18.82 -5.89
C ALA A 171 6.63 18.60 -4.42
N PHE A 172 7.60 18.93 -3.58
CA PHE A 172 7.40 19.08 -2.15
C PHE A 172 7.68 20.52 -1.78
N ILE A 173 6.71 21.18 -1.17
CA ILE A 173 6.85 22.57 -0.74
C ILE A 173 6.35 22.77 0.68
N ARG A 174 6.79 23.87 1.29
CA ARG A 174 6.24 24.35 2.55
C ARG A 174 5.02 25.23 2.30
N SER A 175 3.98 25.04 3.09
CA SER A 175 2.78 25.86 3.12
C SER A 175 3.07 27.31 3.54
N ARG A 176 4.14 27.54 4.32
CA ARG A 176 4.60 28.86 4.78
C ARG A 176 6.05 28.84 5.23
N ALA A 177 6.66 30.03 5.33
CA ALA A 177 7.97 30.22 5.92
C ALA A 177 8.04 29.72 7.37
N GLY A 178 9.21 29.23 7.80
CA GLY A 178 9.46 28.75 9.16
C GLY A 178 9.06 27.28 9.44
N ARG A 179 8.45 26.56 8.48
CA ARG A 179 8.24 25.11 8.59
C ARG A 179 9.57 24.38 8.47
N GLN A 180 9.84 23.41 9.34
CA GLN A 180 11.07 22.62 9.26
C GLN A 180 11.09 21.74 7.99
N TRP A 181 9.98 21.08 7.69
CA TRP A 181 9.84 20.13 6.57
C TRP A 181 8.71 20.56 5.61
N PRO A 182 8.79 20.18 4.32
CA PRO A 182 7.67 20.31 3.40
C PRO A 182 6.43 19.59 3.92
N ASP A 183 5.27 20.24 3.83
CA ASP A 183 3.98 19.75 4.29
C ASP A 183 2.92 19.70 3.18
N ILE A 184 3.32 20.00 1.94
CA ILE A 184 2.48 19.88 0.74
C ILE A 184 3.24 19.07 -0.32
N GLN A 185 2.55 18.08 -0.89
CA GLN A 185 3.02 17.31 -2.03
C GLN A 185 2.14 17.61 -3.25
N TYR A 186 2.77 17.98 -4.37
CA TYR A 186 2.12 18.07 -5.66
C TYR A 186 2.45 16.87 -6.52
N HIS A 187 1.46 16.43 -7.28
CA HIS A 187 1.61 15.48 -8.36
C HIS A 187 1.09 16.11 -9.65
N PHE A 188 1.86 15.98 -10.71
CA PHE A 188 1.40 16.34 -12.05
C PHE A 188 1.08 15.10 -12.86
N LEU A 189 -0.12 15.08 -13.40
CA LEU A 189 -0.60 14.05 -14.31
C LEU A 189 -1.04 14.71 -15.61
N PRO A 190 -0.63 14.21 -16.80
CA PRO A 190 -1.06 14.73 -18.09
C PRO A 190 -2.45 14.20 -18.48
N GLY A 191 -3.39 14.12 -17.52
CA GLY A 191 -4.73 13.58 -17.70
C GLY A 191 -5.71 14.10 -16.65
N ALA A 192 -7.00 14.08 -17.00
CA ALA A 192 -8.07 14.37 -16.05
C ALA A 192 -8.41 13.11 -15.25
N MET A 193 -8.57 13.27 -13.94
CA MET A 193 -8.95 12.18 -13.03
C MET A 193 -10.43 12.34 -12.67
N ARG A 194 -11.21 11.29 -12.88
CA ARG A 194 -12.51 11.13 -12.22
C ARG A 194 -12.34 10.13 -11.10
N TYR A 195 -12.75 10.52 -9.90
CA TYR A 195 -12.92 9.61 -8.78
C TYR A 195 -14.41 9.32 -8.70
N ASP A 196 -14.84 8.18 -9.21
CA ASP A 196 -16.24 7.73 -9.15
C ASP A 196 -16.56 6.86 -7.92
N GLY A 197 -15.56 6.61 -7.06
CA GLY A 197 -15.73 5.81 -5.84
C GLY A 197 -15.61 4.32 -6.11
#